data_AF-A0A8T0N2R4-F1
#
_entry.id   AF-A0A8T0N2R4-F1
#
_cell.length_a   1.000
_cell.length_b   1.000
_cell.length_c   1.000
_cell.angle_alpha   90.00
_cell.angle_beta   90.00
_cell.angle_gamma   90.00
#
_symmetry.space_group_name_H-M   'P 1'
#
loop_
_entity.id
_entity.type
_entity.pdbx_description
1 polymer ?
#
loop_
_entity_poly.entity_id
_entity_poly.type
_entity_poly.pdbx_seq_one_letter_code
_entity_poly.pdbx_strand_id
1 'polypeptide(L)'
;MGYKFTLLSADIDEKEIRKEKPEELADAILEKMKNNGMMKEIVDSQETTLMITADQVVVDDGVIREKPSTPEEARKFIKGYSESHAATIGSVLVTNVKTGARREGWDKAEVYFHKIPDEVVESLIEEGNVFYVAGGLLVEHPLTSPLVEAIVGTIDSVMGLPKALTEKLIKESLSEL
;
A
#
# COMPACT_ATOMS: atom_id res chain seq x y z
N MET A 1 -13.07 6.53 -6.78
CA MET A 1 -13.03 5.52 -7.86
C MET A 1 -14.40 4.91 -8.12
N GLY A 2 -15.19 4.49 -7.11
CA GLY A 2 -16.59 4.10 -7.31
C GLY A 2 -16.81 2.68 -7.87
N TYR A 3 -15.76 1.86 -7.91
CA TYR A 3 -15.85 0.45 -8.32
C TYR A 3 -16.49 -0.40 -7.23
N LYS A 4 -17.25 -1.40 -7.66
CA LYS A 4 -17.62 -2.53 -6.81
C LYS A 4 -16.47 -3.54 -6.87
N PHE A 5 -15.98 -3.96 -5.71
CA PHE A 5 -14.87 -4.88 -5.62
C PHE A 5 -15.10 -5.89 -4.50
N THR A 6 -14.42 -7.01 -4.59
CA THR A 6 -14.34 -8.03 -3.54
C THR A 6 -12.92 -8.02 -3.01
N LEU A 7 -12.77 -7.96 -1.68
CA LEU A 7 -11.45 -8.11 -1.05
C LEU A 7 -11.07 -9.59 -1.04
N LEU A 8 -9.84 -9.86 -1.44
CA LEU A 8 -9.25 -11.18 -1.42
C LEU A 8 -7.99 -11.09 -0.57
N SER A 9 -8.04 -11.66 0.63
CA SER A 9 -6.82 -11.94 1.39
C SER A 9 -6.29 -13.28 0.92
N ALA A 10 -5.04 -13.29 0.49
CA ALA A 10 -4.41 -14.52 0.08
C ALA A 10 -3.82 -15.31 1.25
N ASP A 11 -3.94 -14.89 2.51
CA ASP A 11 -3.23 -15.52 3.66
C ASP A 11 -1.81 -15.93 3.26
N ILE A 12 -1.14 -15.02 2.55
CA ILE A 12 0.21 -15.15 2.06
C ILE A 12 1.06 -14.39 3.07
N ASP A 13 2.13 -15.02 3.57
CA ASP A 13 3.16 -14.27 4.26
C ASP A 13 3.92 -13.43 3.22
N GLU A 14 3.46 -12.19 3.04
CA GLU A 14 4.03 -11.25 2.09
C GLU A 14 5.53 -11.02 2.34
N LYS A 15 6.04 -11.26 3.56
CA LYS A 15 7.47 -11.16 3.87
C LYS A 15 8.29 -12.29 3.25
N GLU A 16 7.69 -13.46 3.05
CA GLU A 16 8.35 -14.59 2.38
C GLU A 16 8.29 -14.48 0.85
N ILE A 17 7.23 -13.87 0.31
CA ILE A 17 7.04 -13.63 -1.15
C ILE A 17 7.64 -12.29 -1.61
N ARG A 18 7.97 -11.37 -0.69
CA ARG A 18 8.79 -10.17 -0.96
C ARG A 18 10.22 -10.56 -1.32
N LYS A 19 10.43 -11.24 -2.44
CA LYS A 19 11.75 -11.41 -3.04
C LYS A 19 11.67 -11.13 -4.53
N GLU A 20 12.24 -9.98 -4.87
CA GLU A 20 12.60 -9.49 -6.21
C GLU A 20 11.50 -8.93 -7.13
N LYS A 21 10.26 -9.47 -7.22
CA LYS A 21 9.26 -8.97 -8.21
C LYS A 21 7.79 -8.97 -7.75
N PRO A 22 7.04 -7.86 -7.93
CA PRO A 22 5.59 -7.78 -7.66
C PRO A 22 4.74 -8.81 -8.41
N GLU A 23 5.22 -9.27 -9.56
CA GLU A 23 4.56 -10.27 -10.41
C GLU A 23 4.37 -11.61 -9.70
N GLU A 24 5.33 -12.02 -8.84
CA GLU A 24 5.30 -13.30 -8.13
C GLU A 24 4.20 -13.34 -7.07
N LEU A 25 3.95 -12.22 -6.40
CA LEU A 25 2.82 -12.09 -5.48
C LEU A 25 1.49 -12.23 -6.21
N ALA A 26 1.33 -11.57 -7.37
CA ALA A 26 0.12 -11.69 -8.18
C ALA A 26 -0.08 -13.13 -8.70
N ASP A 27 0.99 -13.81 -9.09
CA ASP A 27 0.94 -15.22 -9.50
C ASP A 27 0.48 -16.14 -8.36
N ALA A 28 1.03 -15.96 -7.15
CA ALA A 28 0.63 -16.73 -5.98
C ALA A 28 -0.85 -16.49 -5.60
N ILE A 29 -1.32 -15.24 -5.70
CA ILE A 29 -2.73 -14.90 -5.47
C ILE A 29 -3.63 -15.59 -6.52
N LEU A 30 -3.27 -15.51 -7.80
CA LEU A 30 -4.02 -16.16 -8.89
C LEU A 30 -4.05 -17.67 -8.71
N GLU A 31 -2.94 -18.30 -8.34
CA GLU A 31 -2.88 -19.74 -8.09
C GLU A 31 -3.83 -20.13 -6.95
N LYS A 32 -3.83 -19.38 -5.84
CA LYS A 32 -4.75 -19.62 -4.73
C LYS A 32 -6.21 -19.44 -5.15
N MET A 33 -6.51 -18.46 -6.01
CA MET A 33 -7.86 -18.26 -6.57
C MET A 33 -8.30 -19.40 -7.50
N LYS A 34 -7.37 -20.04 -8.23
CA LYS A 34 -7.67 -21.27 -8.99
C LYS A 34 -8.01 -22.41 -8.05
N ASN A 35 -7.21 -22.59 -7.00
CA ASN A 35 -7.32 -23.71 -6.08
C ASN A 35 -8.57 -23.64 -5.19
N ASN A 36 -9.04 -22.44 -4.83
CA ASN A 36 -10.24 -22.26 -4.00
C ASN A 36 -11.55 -22.19 -4.82
N GLY A 37 -11.48 -22.37 -6.14
CA GLY A 37 -12.64 -22.37 -7.03
C GLY A 37 -13.19 -20.98 -7.39
N MET A 38 -12.69 -19.90 -6.79
CA MET A 38 -13.15 -18.53 -7.08
C MET A 38 -12.84 -18.11 -8.51
N MET A 39 -11.72 -18.59 -9.08
CA MET A 39 -11.41 -18.33 -10.48
C MET A 39 -12.31 -19.09 -11.46
N LYS A 40 -12.97 -20.18 -11.05
CA LYS A 40 -13.81 -20.95 -11.97
C LYS A 40 -15.01 -20.12 -12.42
N GLU A 41 -15.71 -19.48 -11.48
CA GLU A 41 -16.84 -18.60 -11.79
C GLU A 41 -16.38 -17.34 -12.55
N ILE A 42 -15.23 -16.77 -12.20
CA ILE A 42 -14.68 -15.58 -12.86
C ILE A 42 -14.28 -15.88 -14.32
N VAL A 43 -13.60 -17.01 -14.56
CA VAL A 43 -13.13 -17.43 -15.89
C VAL A 43 -14.29 -17.87 -16.77
N ASP A 44 -15.29 -18.57 -16.19
CA ASP A 44 -16.50 -18.99 -16.91
C ASP A 44 -17.45 -17.81 -17.18
N SER A 45 -17.28 -16.68 -16.48
CA SER A 45 -18.07 -15.47 -16.73
C SER A 45 -17.68 -14.78 -18.04
N GLN A 46 -18.66 -14.15 -18.68
CA GLN A 46 -18.42 -13.25 -19.82
C GLN A 46 -17.87 -11.88 -19.37
N GLU A 47 -17.88 -11.60 -18.06
CA GLU A 47 -17.49 -10.31 -17.51
C GLU A 47 -15.97 -10.13 -17.49
N THR A 48 -15.50 -8.92 -17.76
CA THR A 48 -14.07 -8.61 -17.63
C THR A 48 -13.74 -8.40 -16.16
N THR A 49 -12.91 -9.28 -15.61
CA THR A 49 -12.46 -9.20 -14.22
C THR A 49 -11.00 -8.73 -14.17
N LEU A 50 -10.76 -7.67 -13.39
CA LEU A 50 -9.43 -7.16 -13.10
C LEU A 50 -9.05 -7.50 -11.66
N MET A 51 -7.86 -8.04 -11.48
CA MET A 51 -7.23 -8.20 -10.17
C MET A 51 -6.25 -7.03 -9.97
N ILE A 52 -6.38 -6.34 -8.84
CA ILE A 52 -5.49 -5.23 -8.47
C ILE A 52 -4.73 -5.65 -7.22
N THR A 53 -3.41 -5.66 -7.31
CA THR A 53 -2.50 -5.90 -6.19
C THR A 53 -1.68 -4.64 -5.97
N ALA A 54 -1.50 -4.23 -4.72
CA ALA A 54 -0.70 -3.08 -4.37
C ALA A 54 0.15 -3.39 -3.15
N ASP A 55 1.37 -2.86 -3.11
CA ASP A 55 2.27 -2.92 -1.96
C ASP A 55 2.88 -1.54 -1.73
N GLN A 56 3.07 -1.18 -0.47
CA GLN A 56 3.65 0.10 -0.09
C GLN A 56 4.72 -0.07 0.98
N VAL A 57 5.81 0.68 0.81
CA VAL A 57 6.84 0.86 1.84
C VAL A 57 6.92 2.33 2.24
N VAL A 58 7.35 2.56 3.48
CA VAL A 58 7.76 3.88 3.96
C VAL A 58 9.29 3.95 3.94
N VAL A 59 9.84 5.08 3.51
CA VAL A 59 11.26 5.36 3.48
C VAL A 59 11.49 6.67 4.23
N ASP A 60 12.49 6.68 5.11
CA ASP A 60 12.96 7.89 5.79
C ASP A 60 14.47 7.79 5.92
N ASP A 61 15.16 8.87 5.56
CA ASP A 61 16.62 8.96 5.48
C ASP A 61 17.27 7.79 4.69
N GLY A 62 16.65 7.40 3.58
CA GLY A 62 17.12 6.30 2.71
C GLY A 62 16.93 4.89 3.29
N VAL A 63 16.29 4.75 4.45
CA VAL A 63 16.02 3.46 5.09
C VAL A 63 14.55 3.06 4.91
N ILE A 64 14.32 1.86 4.40
CA ILE A 64 12.97 1.26 4.34
C ILE A 64 12.50 0.94 5.77
N ARG A 65 11.30 1.42 6.10
CA ARG A 65 10.62 1.19 7.37
C ARG A 65 9.40 0.30 7.17
N GLU A 66 9.50 -0.91 7.70
CA GLU A 66 8.36 -1.83 7.81
C GLU A 66 7.41 -1.39 8.93
N LYS A 67 6.40 -2.23 9.23
CA LYS A 67 5.57 -2.06 10.43
C LYS A 67 6.47 -2.18 11.67
N PRO A 68 6.46 -1.22 12.60
CA PRO A 68 7.25 -1.31 13.81
C PRO A 68 6.80 -2.53 14.63
N SER A 69 7.75 -3.22 15.24
CA SER A 69 7.52 -4.43 16.05
C SER A 69 7.59 -4.15 17.56
N THR A 70 8.17 -3.02 17.97
CA THR A 70 8.24 -2.61 19.38
C THR A 70 7.92 -1.13 19.57
N PRO A 71 7.47 -0.72 20.77
CA PRO A 71 7.27 0.69 21.12
C PRO A 71 8.50 1.58 20.88
N GLU A 72 9.70 1.07 21.14
CA GLU A 72 10.96 1.79 20.92
C GLU A 72 11.20 2.07 19.43
N GLU A 73 10.90 1.09 18.58
CA GLU A 73 10.99 1.23 17.14
C GLU A 73 9.94 2.22 16.60
N ALA A 74 8.69 2.09 17.04
CA ALA A 74 7.62 3.04 16.69
C ALA A 74 8.00 4.47 17.08
N ARG A 75 8.52 4.66 18.30
CA ARG A 75 9.02 5.97 18.78
C ARG A 75 10.14 6.52 17.90
N LYS A 76 11.12 5.67 17.56
CA LYS A 76 12.22 6.05 16.66
C LYS A 76 11.68 6.49 15.30
N PHE A 77 10.72 5.74 14.75
CA PHE A 77 10.16 6.07 13.44
C PHE A 77 9.44 7.41 13.47
N ILE A 78 8.48 7.58 14.37
CA ILE A 78 7.63 8.77 14.44
C ILE A 78 8.47 10.01 14.72
N LYS A 79 9.44 9.94 15.65
CA LYS A 79 10.34 11.08 15.91
C LYS A 79 11.22 11.42 14.71
N GLY A 80 11.68 10.43 13.95
CA GLY A 80 12.49 10.66 12.74
C GLY A 80 11.78 11.52 11.70
N TYR A 81 10.45 11.41 11.58
CA TYR A 81 9.65 12.22 10.65
C TYR A 81 9.65 13.72 10.98
N SER A 82 10.00 14.10 12.21
CA SER A 82 10.16 15.50 12.61
C SER A 82 11.48 16.12 12.13
N GLU A 83 12.49 15.29 11.87
CA GLU A 83 13.83 15.74 11.48
C GLU A 83 14.01 15.71 9.96
N SER A 84 13.18 14.95 9.24
CA SER A 84 13.23 14.82 7.79
C SER A 84 11.83 14.82 7.16
N HIS A 85 11.47 13.75 6.44
CA HIS A 85 10.17 13.51 5.85
C HIS A 85 9.93 12.01 5.74
N ALA A 86 8.67 11.60 5.76
CA ALA A 86 8.29 10.24 5.40
C ALA A 86 8.02 10.19 3.90
N ALA A 87 8.71 9.34 3.16
CA ALA A 87 8.37 9.04 1.76
C ALA A 87 7.61 7.71 1.69
N THR A 88 6.49 7.67 0.99
CA THR A 88 5.83 6.42 0.62
C THR A 88 6.20 6.08 -0.82
N ILE A 89 6.49 4.80 -1.05
CA ILE A 89 6.66 4.25 -2.40
C ILE A 89 5.65 3.13 -2.54
N GLY A 90 4.63 3.35 -3.36
CA GLY A 90 3.54 2.42 -3.60
C GLY A 90 3.66 1.84 -5.01
N SER A 91 3.58 0.51 -5.13
CA SER A 91 3.49 -0.20 -6.40
C SER A 91 2.09 -0.72 -6.62
N VAL A 92 1.63 -0.72 -7.87
CA VAL A 92 0.31 -1.24 -8.27
C VAL A 92 0.50 -2.11 -9.49
N LEU A 93 -0.07 -3.31 -9.45
CA LEU A 93 -0.16 -4.24 -10.56
C LEU A 93 -1.63 -4.56 -10.83
N VAL A 94 -2.06 -4.34 -12.06
CA VAL A 94 -3.40 -4.65 -12.56
C VAL A 94 -3.29 -5.82 -13.53
N THR A 95 -3.92 -6.94 -13.20
CA THR A 95 -3.99 -8.13 -14.06
C THR A 95 -5.40 -8.31 -14.60
N ASN A 96 -5.54 -8.36 -15.92
CA ASN A 96 -6.76 -8.85 -16.56
C ASN A 96 -6.79 -10.38 -16.45
N VAL A 97 -7.70 -10.90 -15.63
CA VAL A 97 -7.73 -12.34 -15.28
C VAL A 97 -8.05 -13.21 -16.49
N LYS A 98 -8.81 -12.68 -17.46
CA LYS A 98 -9.25 -13.41 -18.65
C LYS A 98 -8.16 -13.49 -19.72
N THR A 99 -7.49 -12.37 -20.00
CA THR A 99 -6.45 -12.30 -21.05
C THR A 99 -5.05 -12.59 -20.53
N GLY A 100 -4.84 -12.51 -19.22
CA GLY A 100 -3.51 -12.57 -18.59
C GLY A 100 -2.70 -11.29 -18.74
N ALA A 101 -3.24 -10.24 -19.38
CA ALA A 101 -2.53 -8.98 -19.56
C ALA A 101 -2.22 -8.31 -18.21
N ARG A 102 -0.98 -7.83 -18.04
CA ARG A 102 -0.50 -7.17 -16.83
C ARG A 102 -0.08 -5.73 -17.13
N ARG A 103 -0.42 -4.81 -16.24
CA ARG A 103 0.05 -3.42 -16.25
C ARG A 103 0.51 -3.06 -14.85
N GLU A 104 1.75 -2.60 -14.74
CA GLU A 104 2.34 -2.21 -13.47
C GLU A 104 2.78 -0.75 -13.49
N GLY A 105 2.86 -0.17 -12.31
CA GLY A 105 3.48 1.12 -12.10
C GLY A 105 3.74 1.35 -10.63
N TRP A 106 4.41 2.45 -10.33
CA TRP A 106 4.63 2.89 -8.96
C TRP A 106 4.42 4.39 -8.86
N ASP A 107 4.14 4.85 -7.65
CA ASP A 107 4.02 6.25 -7.31
C ASP A 107 4.79 6.54 -6.01
N LYS A 108 5.20 7.79 -5.84
CA LYS A 108 5.87 8.26 -4.65
C LYS A 108 5.16 9.48 -4.10
N ALA A 109 4.93 9.49 -2.80
CA ALA A 109 4.52 10.68 -2.07
C ALA A 109 5.45 10.95 -0.90
N GLU A 110 5.56 12.21 -0.50
CA GLU A 110 6.38 12.65 0.62
C GLU A 110 5.50 13.45 1.58
N VAL A 111 5.65 13.18 2.87
CA VAL A 111 4.94 13.84 3.96
C VAL A 111 5.95 14.52 4.85
N TYR A 112 5.79 15.84 4.95
CA TYR A 112 6.57 16.69 5.83
C TYR A 112 5.73 17.00 7.05
N PHE A 113 6.30 16.79 8.23
CA PHE A 113 5.66 17.10 9.49
C PHE A 113 6.35 18.30 10.14
N HIS A 114 5.58 19.12 10.82
CA HIS A 114 6.11 19.90 11.92
C HIS A 114 6.64 18.97 13.02
N LYS A 115 7.36 19.54 13.99
CA LYS A 115 7.84 18.78 15.13
C LYS A 115 6.68 18.03 15.82
N ILE A 116 6.79 16.72 15.90
CA ILE A 116 5.81 15.85 16.56
C ILE A 116 6.12 15.84 18.07
N PRO A 117 5.21 16.34 18.93
CA PRO A 117 5.43 16.37 20.37
C PRO A 117 5.56 14.95 20.96
N ASP A 118 6.38 14.79 21.99
CA ASP A 118 6.60 13.49 22.65
C ASP A 118 5.30 12.89 23.19
N GLU A 119 4.40 13.71 23.72
CA GLU A 119 3.05 13.29 24.16
C GLU A 119 2.20 12.70 23.04
N VAL A 120 2.32 13.21 21.81
CA VAL A 120 1.64 12.66 20.62
C VAL A 120 2.26 11.32 20.26
N VAL A 121 3.59 11.22 20.28
CA VAL A 121 4.30 9.96 20.01
C VAL A 121 3.87 8.85 20.97
N GLU A 122 3.88 9.13 22.27
CA GLU A 122 3.45 8.13 23.26
C GLU A 122 1.96 7.78 23.11
N SER A 123 1.09 8.76 22.86
CA SER A 123 -0.34 8.51 22.64
C SER A 123 -0.60 7.58 21.45
N LEU A 124 0.09 7.80 20.32
CA LEU A 124 -0.02 6.94 19.13
C LEU A 124 0.46 5.51 19.40
N ILE A 125 1.48 5.35 20.23
CA ILE A 125 2.02 4.04 20.63
C ILE A 125 1.05 3.33 21.57
N GLU A 126 0.47 4.05 22.55
CA GLU A 126 -0.52 3.52 23.48
C GLU A 126 -1.80 3.06 22.76
N GLU A 127 -2.24 3.79 21.74
CA GLU A 127 -3.37 3.38 20.89
C GLU A 127 -3.06 2.13 20.04
N GLY A 128 -1.79 1.89 19.72
CA GLY A 128 -1.32 0.68 19.04
C GLY A 128 -1.53 0.63 17.53
N ASN A 129 -2.26 1.57 16.93
CA ASN A 129 -2.50 1.63 15.48
C ASN A 129 -1.20 1.70 14.66
N VAL A 130 -0.15 2.29 15.23
CA VAL A 130 1.18 2.43 14.63
C VAL A 130 1.83 1.08 14.29
N PHE A 131 1.49 -0.01 14.99
CA PHE A 131 2.05 -1.34 14.77
C PHE A 131 1.45 -2.07 13.56
N TYR A 132 0.35 -1.56 13.01
CA TYR A 132 -0.34 -2.18 11.87
C TYR A 132 -0.06 -1.49 10.54
N VAL A 133 0.63 -0.35 10.55
CA VAL A 133 0.92 0.46 9.36
C VAL A 133 2.43 0.55 9.09
N ALA A 134 2.82 0.54 7.82
CA ALA A 134 4.23 0.66 7.44
C ALA A 134 4.81 1.96 7.99
N GLY A 135 6.01 1.87 8.57
CA GLY A 135 6.70 3.00 9.21
C GLY A 135 5.97 3.62 10.41
N GLY A 136 4.85 3.08 10.90
CA GLY A 136 4.04 3.78 11.89
C GLY A 136 3.44 5.11 11.35
N LEU A 137 3.39 5.28 10.03
CA LEU A 137 2.98 6.53 9.39
C LEU A 137 1.46 6.63 9.33
N LEU A 138 0.87 7.39 10.25
CA LEU A 138 -0.57 7.61 10.31
C LEU A 138 -0.91 9.05 9.92
N VAL A 139 -0.84 9.41 8.63
CA VAL A 139 -1.00 10.81 8.17
C VAL A 139 -2.38 11.42 8.47
N GLU A 140 -3.44 10.60 8.52
CA GLU A 140 -4.82 11.06 8.77
C GLU A 140 -5.24 11.01 10.24
N HIS A 141 -4.35 10.56 11.14
CA HIS A 141 -4.72 10.43 12.55
C HIS A 141 -5.04 11.82 13.14
N PRO A 142 -6.05 11.95 14.02
CA PRO A 142 -6.37 13.24 14.64
C PRO A 142 -5.20 13.91 15.38
N LEU A 143 -4.23 13.12 15.87
CA LEU A 143 -3.04 13.63 16.56
C LEU A 143 -1.90 14.05 15.61
N THR A 144 -1.86 13.53 14.39
CA THR A 144 -0.76 13.77 13.43
C THR A 144 -1.17 14.66 12.27
N SER A 145 -2.43 14.58 11.81
CA SER A 145 -2.95 15.38 10.70
C SER A 145 -2.81 16.89 10.91
N PRO A 146 -2.98 17.46 12.14
CA PRO A 146 -2.72 18.89 12.35
C PRO A 146 -1.22 19.25 12.32
N LEU A 147 -0.34 18.24 12.40
CA LEU A 147 1.12 18.39 12.37
C LEU A 147 1.69 18.20 10.97
N VAL A 148 0.87 17.85 9.96
CA VAL A 148 1.31 17.75 8.57
C VAL A 148 1.56 19.16 8.04
N GLU A 149 2.81 19.44 7.69
CA GLU A 149 3.23 20.71 7.11
C GLU A 149 2.94 20.75 5.61
N ALA A 150 3.32 19.68 4.90
CA ALA A 150 3.15 19.59 3.47
C ALA A 150 3.08 18.14 3.00
N ILE A 151 2.38 17.91 1.89
CA ILE A 151 2.40 16.65 1.15
C ILE A 151 2.82 16.96 -0.28
N VAL A 152 3.88 16.29 -0.76
CA VAL A 152 4.29 16.30 -2.16
C VAL A 152 3.87 14.98 -2.79
N GLY A 153 3.00 15.04 -3.79
CA GLY A 153 2.28 13.86 -4.31
C GLY A 153 0.81 13.91 -3.88
N THR A 154 0.16 12.77 -3.75
CA THR A 154 -1.26 12.70 -3.35
C THR A 154 -1.46 11.95 -2.04
N ILE A 155 -2.49 12.34 -1.29
CA ILE A 155 -2.82 11.72 0.01
C ILE A 155 -3.13 10.23 -0.13
N ASP A 156 -3.81 9.83 -1.21
CA ASP A 156 -4.14 8.43 -1.47
C ASP A 156 -2.90 7.56 -1.70
N SER A 157 -1.83 8.12 -2.29
CA SER A 157 -0.52 7.48 -2.40
C SER A 157 0.23 7.38 -1.07
N VAL A 158 -0.06 8.25 -0.11
CA VAL A 158 0.44 8.10 1.27
C VAL A 158 -0.33 7.00 1.99
N MET A 159 -1.64 6.91 1.73
CA MET A 159 -2.56 6.01 2.41
C MET A 159 -2.55 4.55 1.92
N GLY A 160 -1.76 4.20 0.90
CA GLY A 160 -1.63 2.81 0.45
C GLY A 160 -2.07 2.52 -0.98
N LEU A 161 -2.74 3.44 -1.69
CA LEU A 161 -3.17 3.19 -3.07
C LEU A 161 -3.20 4.47 -3.92
N PRO A 162 -2.25 4.66 -4.86
CA PRO A 162 -2.25 5.80 -5.77
C PRO A 162 -3.38 5.68 -6.79
N LYS A 163 -4.52 6.34 -6.55
CA LYS A 163 -5.76 6.20 -7.31
C LYS A 163 -5.60 6.64 -8.76
N ALA A 164 -4.89 7.73 -9.01
CA ALA A 164 -4.66 8.22 -10.37
C ALA A 164 -3.85 7.22 -11.20
N LEU A 165 -2.78 6.67 -10.62
CA LEU A 165 -2.01 5.58 -11.24
C LEU A 165 -2.87 4.34 -11.44
N THR A 166 -3.61 3.93 -10.41
CA THR A 166 -4.47 2.74 -10.48
C THR A 166 -5.53 2.87 -11.57
N GLU A 167 -6.20 4.02 -11.69
CA GLU A 167 -7.18 4.27 -12.75
C GLU A 167 -6.54 4.24 -14.15
N LYS A 168 -5.31 4.75 -14.29
CA LYS A 168 -4.55 4.67 -15.54
C LYS A 168 -4.28 3.20 -15.91
N LEU A 169 -3.74 2.41 -14.98
CA LEU A 169 -3.42 1.00 -15.21
C LEU A 169 -4.68 0.17 -15.51
N ILE A 170 -5.81 0.45 -14.84
CA ILE A 170 -7.11 -0.16 -15.15
C ILE A 170 -7.49 0.09 -16.61
N LYS A 171 -7.41 1.33 -17.09
CA LYS A 171 -7.76 1.66 -18.48
C LYS A 171 -6.85 0.95 -19.47
N GLU A 172 -5.54 0.93 -19.21
CA GLU A 172 -4.54 0.27 -20.05
C GLU A 172 -4.68 -1.26 -20.09
N SER A 173 -5.19 -1.87 -19.02
CA SER A 173 -5.48 -3.33 -18.95
C SER A 173 -6.79 -3.72 -19.62
N LEU A 174 -7.68 -2.76 -19.88
CA LEU A 174 -8.95 -2.95 -20.59
C LEU A 174 -8.85 -2.65 -22.08
N SER A 175 -7.91 -1.79 -22.49
CA SER A 175 -7.60 -1.58 -23.90
C SER A 175 -6.81 -2.77 -24.43
N GLU A 176 -7.44 -3.62 -25.24
CA GLU A 176 -6.73 -4.52 -26.14
C GLU A 176 -5.92 -3.65 -27.11
N LEU A 177 -4.60 -3.84 -27.16
CA LEU A 177 -3.79 -3.42 -28.30
C LEU A 177 -3.87 -4.51 -29.36
#